data_AF-A0A561T909-F1
#
_entry.id   AF-A0A561T909-F1
#
_cell.length_a   1.000
_cell.length_b   1.000
_cell.length_c   1.000
_cell.angle_alpha   90.00
_cell.angle_beta   90.00
_cell.angle_gamma   90.00
#
_symmetry.space_group_name_H-M   'P 1'
#
loop_
_entity.id
_entity.type
_entity.pdbx_description
1 polymer ?
#
loop_
_entity_poly.entity_id
_entity_poly.type
_entity_poly.pdbx_seq_one_letter_code
_entity_poly.pdbx_strand_id
1 'polypeptide(L)' 'MIGGVAADSRVRSPAEEHRLAAGVELRLPPLRLCTGSGARTAPVGDLLVRVGSAPAPLEYAALHPVVMGKAVAAS' A
#
# COMPACT_ATOMS: atom_id res chain seq x y z
N MET A 1 -5.21 -7.08 -2.00
CA MET A 1 -6.17 -6.13 -1.39
C MET A 1 -5.60 -5.60 -0.09
N ILE A 2 -5.70 -4.30 0.21
CA ILE A 2 -5.17 -3.67 1.44
C ILE A 2 -6.16 -2.64 1.99
N GLY A 3 -6.06 -2.30 3.28
CA GLY A 3 -6.91 -1.29 3.94
C GLY A 3 -8.09 -1.90 4.72
N GLY A 4 -8.86 -1.04 5.41
CA GLY A 4 -9.89 -1.47 6.36
C GLY A 4 -10.99 -2.32 5.71
N VAL A 5 -11.36 -2.00 4.47
CA VAL A 5 -12.31 -2.79 3.67
C VAL A 5 -11.78 -4.21 3.41
N ALA A 6 -10.47 -4.39 3.30
CA ALA A 6 -9.85 -5.72 3.14
C ALA A 6 -9.94 -6.59 4.40
N ALA A 7 -10.24 -5.99 5.55
CA ALA A 7 -10.50 -6.70 6.80
C ALA A 7 -11.97 -7.16 6.93
N ASP A 8 -12.88 -6.63 6.11
CA ASP A 8 -14.28 -7.03 6.13
C ASP A 8 -14.46 -8.41 5.48
N SER A 9 -14.98 -9.37 6.24
CA SER A 9 -15.23 -10.73 5.76
C SER A 9 -16.27 -10.77 4.64
N ARG A 10 -17.23 -9.84 4.63
CA ARG A 10 -18.26 -9.75 3.59
C ARG A 10 -17.69 -9.34 2.23
N VAL A 11 -16.55 -8.64 2.21
CA VAL A 11 -15.84 -8.28 0.98
C VAL A 11 -14.76 -9.31 0.64
N ARG A 12 -14.07 -9.82 1.67
CA ARG A 12 -12.98 -10.79 1.49
C ARG A 12 -13.45 -12.12 0.90
N SER A 13 -14.58 -12.68 1.38
CA SER A 13 -15.05 -13.99 0.90
C SER A 13 -15.39 -13.97 -0.59
N PRO A 14 -16.19 -13.03 -1.10
CA PRO A 14 -16.42 -12.93 -2.54
C PRO A 14 -15.13 -12.71 -3.33
N ALA A 15 -14.18 -11.91 -2.83
CA ALA A 15 -12.93 -11.66 -3.55
C ALA A 15 -12.09 -12.94 -3.77
N GLU A 16 -12.09 -13.87 -2.81
CA GLU A 16 -11.43 -15.18 -2.96
C GLU A 16 -12.14 -16.09 -3.98
N GLU A 17 -13.47 -16.06 -4.03
CA GLU A 17 -14.26 -16.80 -5.03
C GLU A 17 -13.98 -16.27 -6.45
N HIS A 18 -13.97 -14.94 -6.62
CA HIS A 18 -13.66 -14.29 -7.89
C HIS A 18 -12.22 -14.58 -8.33
N ARG A 19 -11.27 -14.59 -7.39
CA ARG A 19 -9.87 -14.95 -7.65
C ARG A 19 -9.78 -16.34 -8.27
N LEU A 20 -10.47 -17.33 -7.68
CA LEU A 20 -10.46 -18.71 -8.17
C LEU A 20 -11.04 -18.78 -9.59
N ALA A 21 -12.16 -18.10 -9.84
CA ALA A 21 -12.80 -18.05 -11.16
C ALA A 21 -11.93 -17.36 -12.22
N ALA A 22 -11.22 -16.31 -11.85
CA ALA A 22 -10.35 -15.56 -12.76
C ALA A 22 -8.95 -16.17 -12.94
N GLY A 23 -8.59 -17.20 -12.16
CA GLY A 23 -7.27 -17.84 -12.22
C GLY A 23 -6.11 -16.93 -11.77
N VAL A 24 -6.38 -15.94 -10.92
CA VAL A 24 -5.35 -14.99 -10.43
C VAL A 24 -4.94 -15.29 -8.98
N GLU A 25 -3.88 -14.65 -8.50
CA GLU A 25 -3.48 -14.70 -7.09
C GLU A 25 -4.04 -13.46 -6.35
N LEU A 26 -4.72 -13.68 -5.22
CA LEU A 26 -5.17 -12.61 -4.33
C LEU A 26 -4.20 -12.55 -3.16
N ARG A 27 -3.51 -11.41 -3.02
CA ARG A 27 -2.63 -11.17 -1.88
C ARG A 27 -3.35 -10.36 -0.81
N LEU A 28 -3.47 -10.94 0.38
CA LEU A 28 -4.04 -10.32 1.57
C LEU A 28 -2.98 -10.26 2.67
N PRO A 29 -2.70 -9.07 3.23
CA PRO A 29 -1.84 -8.98 4.40
C PRO A 29 -2.56 -9.50 5.66
N PRO A 30 -1.82 -9.84 6.74
CA PRO A 30 -2.41 -10.11 8.04
C PRO A 30 -3.42 -9.03 8.46
N LEU A 31 -4.50 -9.42 9.15
CA LEU A 31 -5.59 -8.49 9.53
C LEU A 31 -5.09 -7.26 10.29
N ARG A 32 -4.06 -7.41 11.14
CA ARG A 32 -3.45 -6.28 11.88
C ARG A 32 -2.81 -5.23 10.99
N LEU A 33 -2.48 -5.55 9.75
CA LEU A 33 -1.91 -4.61 8.77
C LEU A 33 -2.98 -4.01 7.84
N CYS A 34 -4.23 -4.49 7.91
CA CYS A 34 -5.32 -3.91 7.13
C CYS A 34 -5.77 -2.55 7.68
N THR A 35 -5.42 -2.20 8.92
CA THR A 35 -5.70 -0.90 9.53
C THR A 35 -4.56 0.10 9.30
N GLY A 36 -4.83 1.40 9.41
CA GLY A 36 -3.85 2.50 9.24
C GLY A 36 -2.68 2.39 10.21
N SER A 37 -1.56 1.78 9.81
CA SER A 37 -0.37 1.66 10.64
C SER A 37 0.89 2.07 9.88
N GLY A 38 1.87 2.62 10.60
CA GLY A 38 3.18 2.98 10.05
C GLY A 38 3.97 1.79 9.50
N ALA A 39 3.59 0.56 9.88
CA ALA A 39 4.15 -0.67 9.31
C ALA A 39 3.92 -0.81 7.80
N ARG A 40 2.91 -0.13 7.24
CA ARG A 40 2.67 -0.10 5.79
C ARG A 40 3.54 0.91 5.05
N THR A 41 3.92 2.01 5.70
CA THR A 41 4.67 3.10 5.06
C THR A 41 6.18 2.97 5.27
N ALA A 42 6.64 2.39 6.38
CA ALA A 42 8.06 2.24 6.68
C ALA A 42 8.85 1.47 5.61
N PRO A 43 8.36 0.33 5.04
CA PRO A 43 9.08 -0.37 3.98
C PRO A 43 9.22 0.45 2.68
N VAL A 44 8.28 1.36 2.41
CA VAL A 44 8.37 2.27 1.26
C VAL A 44 9.48 3.29 1.49
N GLY A 45 9.58 3.85 2.71
CA GLY A 45 10.68 4.74 3.10
C GLY A 45 12.05 4.06 3.01
N ASP A 46 12.16 2.82 3.51
CA ASP A 46 13.38 2.00 3.39
C ASP A 46 13.76 1.79 1.92
N LEU A 47 12.80 1.42 1.07
CA LEU A 47 13.06 1.25 -0.36
C LEU A 47 13.59 2.53 -1.00
N LEU A 48 13.00 3.69 -0.68
CA LEU A 48 13.43 5.00 -1.21
C LEU A 48 14.86 5.33 -0.80
N VAL A 49 15.24 5.06 0.46
CA VAL A 49 16.62 5.22 0.92
C VAL A 49 17.58 4.28 0.18
N ARG A 50 17.19 3.01 0.03
CA ARG A 50 18.02 2.00 -0.66
C ARG A 50 18.24 2.29 -2.14
N VAL A 51 17.30 2.96 -2.81
CA VAL A 51 17.46 3.40 -4.22
C VAL A 51 18.10 4.78 -4.35
N GLY A 52 18.58 5.37 -3.25
CA GLY A 52 19.29 6.65 -3.27
C GLY A 52 18.39 7.86 -3.54
N SER A 53 17.09 7.76 -3.23
CA SER A 53 16.16 8.86 -3.44
C SER A 53 16.48 10.04 -2.53
N ALA A 54 16.41 11.27 -3.06
CA ALA A 54 16.60 12.48 -2.27
C ALA A 54 15.53 12.61 -1.16
N PRO A 55 15.87 13.11 0.03
CA PRO A 55 14.89 13.38 1.09
C PRO A 55 13.78 14.33 0.65
N ALA A 56 12.57 14.11 1.16
CA ALA A 56 11.47 15.03 0.91
C ALA A 56 11.73 16.38 1.62
N PRO A 57 11.49 17.52 0.94
CA PRO A 57 11.52 18.85 1.54
C PRO A 57 10.57 19.02 2.74
N LEU A 58 10.88 19.97 3.63
CA LEU A 58 10.16 20.13 4.90
C LEU A 58 8.73 20.65 4.72
N GLU A 59 8.47 21.37 3.63
CA GLU A 59 7.12 21.82 3.25
C GLU A 59 6.12 20.66 3.06
N TYR A 60 6.60 19.42 2.88
CA TYR A 60 5.74 18.23 2.73
C TYR A 60 5.26 17.63 4.07
N ALA A 61 5.73 18.11 5.23
CA ALA A 61 5.51 17.46 6.53
C ALA A 61 4.02 17.25 6.91
N ALA A 62 3.12 18.11 6.43
CA ALA A 62 1.67 17.99 6.63
C ALA A 62 0.89 18.40 5.36
N LEU A 63 1.47 18.16 4.17
CA LEU A 63 0.84 18.57 2.92
C LEU A 63 -0.49 17.85 2.71
N HIS A 64 -1.54 18.62 2.40
CA HIS A 64 -2.83 18.09 2.00
C HIS A 64 -3.52 19.06 1.02
N PRO A 65 -4.09 18.59 -0.11
CA PRO A 65 -4.07 17.21 -0.58
C PRO A 65 -2.72 16.81 -1.19
N VAL A 66 -2.39 15.51 -1.14
CA VAL A 66 -1.26 14.95 -1.89
C VAL A 66 -1.82 14.18 -3.09
N VAL A 67 -1.30 14.47 -4.27
CA VAL A 67 -1.65 13.74 -5.49
C VAL A 67 -0.59 12.68 -5.75
N MET A 68 -1.02 11.44 -6.00
CA MET A 68 -0.10 10.38 -6.42
C MET A 68 0.36 10.63 -7.86
N GLY A 69 1.65 10.91 -8.02
CA GLY A 69 2.32 11.02 -9.32
C GLY A 69 2.74 9.65 -9.89
N LYS A 70 3.24 9.64 -11.13
CA LYS A 70 3.87 8.45 -11.71
C LYS A 70 5.16 8.12 -10.95
N ALA A 71 5.45 6.82 -10.79
CA ALA A 71 6.71 6.37 -10.24
C ALA A 71 7.88 6.95 -11.04
N VAL A 72 8.80 7.62 -10.36
CA VAL A 72 10.08 8.04 -10.96
C VAL A 72 10.94 6.77 -11.04
N ALA A 73 11.30 6.36 -12.26
CA ALA A 73 12.25 5.28 -12.45
C ALA A 73 13.60 5.71 -11.87
N ALA A 74 14.17 4.87 -10.99
CA ALA A 74 15.54 5.06 -10.54
C ALA A 74 16.47 5.01 -11.76
N SER A 75 17.28 6.06 -11.92
CA SER A 75 18.35 6.12 -12.93
C SER A 75 19.54 5.29 -12.51
#